data_AF-A0A2V8U5I6-F1
#
_entry.id   AF-A0A2V8U5I6-F1
#
_cell.length_a   1.000
_cell.length_b   1.000
_cell.length_c   1.000
_cell.angle_alpha   90.00
_cell.angle_beta   90.00
_cell.angle_gamma   90.00
#
_symmetry.space_group_name_H-M   'P 1'
#
loop_
_entity.id
_entity.type
_entity.pdbx_description
1 polymer ?
#
loop_
_entity_poly.entity_id
_entity_poly.type
_entity_poly.pdbx_seq_one_letter_code
_entity_poly.pdbx_strand_id
1 'polypeptide(L)' 'ADQRFERTAPTPLSTVCFRLKGADEASRALLERVNGSGEVFLSHTILRDQYCLRLAIGNIGTTRQHVQRAWELVQTGVG' A
#
# COMPACT_ATOMS: atom_id res chain seq x y z
N ALA A 1 10.41 10.95 3.26
CA ALA A 1 9.31 10.04 3.62
C ALA A 1 7.99 10.79 3.49
N ASP A 2 6.92 10.15 3.02
CA ASP A 2 5.60 10.79 2.85
C ASP A 2 4.87 10.88 4.21
N GLN A 3 4.58 12.10 4.67
CA GLN A 3 4.02 12.37 6.00
C GLN A 3 2.57 11.89 6.15
N ARG A 4 1.86 11.66 5.03
CA ARG A 4 0.45 11.22 5.01
C ARG A 4 0.28 9.78 5.47
N PHE A 5 1.34 8.98 5.40
CA PHE A 5 1.30 7.55 5.68
C PHE A 5 1.99 7.20 6.98
N GLU A 6 1.62 6.05 7.54
CA GLU A 6 2.32 5.41 8.64
C GLU A 6 2.45 3.91 8.41
N ARG A 7 3.54 3.32 8.92
CA ARG A 7 3.77 1.88 8.92
C ARG A 7 3.10 1.27 10.15
N THR A 8 2.22 0.31 9.95
CA THR A 8 1.34 -0.21 11.02
C THR A 8 1.91 -1.42 11.77
N ALA A 9 3.01 -2.01 11.27
CA ALA A 9 3.72 -3.11 11.92
C ALA A 9 5.22 -3.10 11.56
N PRO A 10 6.11 -3.74 12.35
CA PRO A 10 7.48 -4.01 11.92
C PRO A 10 7.52 -4.79 10.59
N THR A 11 8.57 -4.56 9.79
CA THR A 11 8.75 -5.23 8.50
C THR A 11 10.06 -6.04 8.50
N PRO A 12 10.08 -7.21 9.16
CA PRO A 12 11.29 -8.04 9.24
C PRO A 12 11.60 -8.78 7.93
N LEU A 13 10.62 -8.90 7.04
CA LEU A 13 10.71 -9.59 5.76
C LEU A 13 10.13 -8.69 4.65
N SER A 14 9.52 -9.27 3.62
CA SER A 14 9.17 -8.56 2.39
C SER A 14 7.75 -7.99 2.32
N THR A 15 6.97 -8.07 3.40
CA THR A 15 5.62 -7.48 3.47
C THR A 15 5.63 -6.19 4.27
N VAL A 16 5.25 -5.09 3.62
CA VAL A 16 5.07 -3.78 4.26
C VAL A 16 3.57 -3.54 4.50
N CYS A 17 3.18 -3.35 5.75
CA CYS A 17 1.83 -2.94 6.13
C CYS A 17 1.82 -1.44 6.45
N PHE A 18 0.97 -0.68 5.78
CA PHE A 18 0.90 0.77 5.93
C PHE A 18 -0.53 1.28 5.71
N ARG A 19 -0.81 2.50 6.16
CA ARG A 19 -2.10 3.16 5.97
C ARG A 19 -1.94 4.66 5.77
N LEU A 20 -2.99 5.30 5.26
CA LEU A 20 -3.14 6.75 5.44
C LEU A 20 -3.47 7.04 6.90
N LYS A 21 -2.87 8.08 7.46
CA LYS A 21 -3.25 8.60 8.78
C LYS A 21 -4.68 9.15 8.71
N GLY A 22 -5.45 8.99 9.77
CA GLY A 22 -6.86 9.39 9.83
C GLY A 22 -7.81 8.22 9.63
N ALA A 23 -8.98 8.46 9.01
CA ALA A 23 -10.06 7.49 8.90
C ALA A 23 -9.75 6.30 7.96
N ASP A 24 -10.32 5.13 8.25
CA ASP A 24 -10.10 3.90 7.48
C ASP A 24 -10.63 4.00 6.05
N GLU A 25 -11.69 4.77 5.84
CA GLU A 25 -12.33 5.01 4.55
C GLU A 25 -11.35 5.61 3.54
N ALA A 26 -10.44 6.48 3.99
CA ALA A 26 -9.42 7.06 3.12
C ALA A 26 -8.45 5.97 2.60
N SER A 27 -8.06 5.03 3.46
CA SER A 27 -7.20 3.91 3.09
C SER A 27 -7.92 2.90 2.19
N ARG A 28 -9.21 2.65 2.44
CA ARG A 28 -10.06 1.83 1.56
C ARG A 28 -10.17 2.42 0.16
N ALA A 29 -10.57 3.69 0.06
CA ALA A 29 -10.73 4.38 -1.21
C ALA A 29 -9.40 4.49 -1.98
N LEU A 30 -8.28 4.70 -1.27
CA LEU A 30 -6.95 4.66 -1.90
C LEU A 30 -6.66 3.29 -2.51
N LEU A 31 -6.90 2.20 -1.76
CA LEU A 31 -6.67 0.85 -2.25
C LEU A 31 -7.54 0.55 -3.48
N GLU A 32 -8.80 0.95 -3.45
CA GLU A 32 -9.73 0.76 -4.56
C GLU A 32 -9.25 1.48 -5.83
N ARG A 33 -8.80 2.73 -5.73
CA ARG A 33 -8.26 3.46 -6.89
C ARG A 33 -6.96 2.86 -7.41
N VAL A 34 -6.05 2.50 -6.51
CA VAL A 34 -4.76 1.88 -6.88
C VAL A 34 -4.97 0.54 -7.58
N ASN A 35 -5.83 -0.33 -7.04
CA ASN A 35 -6.12 -1.61 -7.68
C ASN A 35 -6.98 -1.43 -8.95
N GLY A 36 -7.85 -0.42 -8.98
CA GLY A 36 -8.69 -0.08 -10.12
C GLY A 36 -7.92 0.39 -11.34
N SER A 37 -6.68 0.87 -11.19
CA SER A 37 -5.83 1.21 -12.34
C SER A 37 -5.37 -0.01 -13.14
N GLY A 38 -5.39 -1.21 -12.53
CA GLY A 38 -4.90 -2.45 -13.13
C GLY A 38 -3.37 -2.56 -13.25
N GLU A 39 -2.61 -1.53 -12.87
CA GLU A 39 -1.14 -1.54 -12.95
C GLU A 39 -0.48 -2.30 -11.80
N VAL A 40 -1.12 -2.32 -10.63
CA VAL A 40 -0.64 -3.02 -9.44
C VAL A 40 -1.82 -3.61 -8.68
N PHE A 41 -1.58 -4.72 -7.99
CA PHE A 41 -2.52 -5.28 -7.04
C PHE A 41 -1.92 -5.29 -5.64
N LEU A 42 -2.55 -4.56 -4.73
CA LEU A 42 -2.28 -4.57 -3.30
C LEU A 42 -3.41 -5.27 -2.56
N SER A 43 -3.08 -5.96 -1.48
CA SER A 43 -4.09 -6.53 -0.57
C SER A 43 -4.30 -5.62 0.64
N HIS A 44 -5.26 -5.98 1.51
CA HIS A 44 -5.46 -5.31 2.79
C HIS A 44 -5.50 -6.30 3.95
N THR A 45 -5.49 -5.76 5.15
CA THR A 45 -5.74 -6.49 6.40
C THR A 45 -6.26 -5.50 7.46
N ILE A 46 -6.88 -6.01 8.51
CA ILE A 46 -7.16 -5.24 9.72
C ILE A 46 -6.07 -5.58 10.75
N LEU A 47 -5.41 -4.58 11.32
CA LEU A 47 -4.44 -4.74 12.42
C LEU A 47 -4.86 -3.80 13.54
N ARG A 48 -5.11 -4.30 14.76
CA ARG A 48 -5.55 -3.45 15.89
C ARG A 48 -6.72 -2.53 15.51
N ASP A 49 -7.73 -3.12 14.87
CA ASP A 49 -8.94 -2.44 14.38
C ASP A 49 -8.68 -1.32 13.36
N GLN A 50 -7.54 -1.36 12.67
CA GLN A 50 -7.13 -0.40 11.66
C GLN A 50 -7.00 -1.05 10.28
N TYR A 51 -7.69 -0.49 9.27
CA TYR A 51 -7.56 -0.90 7.88
C TYR A 51 -6.19 -0.52 7.30
N CYS A 52 -5.42 -1.53 6.91
CA CYS A 52 -4.05 -1.39 6.41
C CYS A 52 -3.93 -1.95 4.99
N LEU A 53 -3.20 -1.24 4.12
CA LEU A 53 -2.74 -1.75 2.84
C LEU A 53 -1.51 -2.65 3.05
N ARG A 54 -1.36 -3.64 2.19
CA ARG A 54 -0.24 -4.59 2.20
C ARG A 54 0.44 -4.64 0.84
N LEU A 55 1.70 -4.22 0.81
CA LEU A 55 2.61 -4.46 -0.31
C LEU A 55 3.50 -5.66 0.02
N ALA A 56 3.25 -6.80 -0.61
CA ALA A 56 4.01 -8.03 -0.45
C ALA A 56 4.97 -8.22 -1.62
N ILE A 57 6.27 -8.01 -1.38
CA ILE A 57 7.31 -8.10 -2.40
C ILE A 57 7.85 -9.54 -2.42
N GLY A 58 7.36 -10.38 -3.32
CA GLY A 58 7.77 -11.79 -3.35
C GLY A 58 7.73 -12.47 -4.71
N ASN A 59 7.12 -11.84 -5.72
CA ASN A 59 7.12 -12.40 -7.06
C ASN A 59 8.53 -12.28 -7.67
N ILE A 60 9.05 -13.37 -8.22
CA ILE A 60 10.39 -13.48 -8.81
C ILE A 60 10.65 -12.46 -9.94
N GLY A 61 9.61 -12.03 -10.64
CA GLY A 61 9.69 -11.00 -11.68
C GLY A 61 9.65 -9.56 -11.14
N THR A 62 9.54 -9.37 -9.83
CA THR A 62 9.47 -8.02 -9.24
C THR A 62 10.85 -7.37 -9.24
N THR A 63 10.97 -6.24 -9.94
CA THR A 63 12.18 -5.41 -9.93
C THR A 63 11.98 -4.18 -9.05
N ARG A 64 13.06 -3.43 -8.79
CA ARG A 64 12.99 -2.16 -8.07
C ARG A 64 12.07 -1.14 -8.76
N GLN A 65 12.03 -1.14 -10.09
CA GLN A 65 11.17 -0.25 -10.88
C GLN A 65 9.69 -0.54 -10.63
N HIS A 66 9.30 -1.81 -10.52
CA HIS A 66 7.92 -2.19 -10.18
C HIS A 66 7.52 -1.69 -8.78
N VAL A 67 8.42 -1.81 -7.80
CA VAL A 67 8.17 -1.31 -6.43
C VAL A 67 8.05 0.21 -6.42
N GLN A 68 8.91 0.90 -7.16
CA GLN A 68 8.84 2.36 -7.28
C GLN A 68 7.53 2.81 -7.94
N ARG A 69 7.12 2.17 -9.03
CA ARG A 69 5.86 2.46 -9.71
C ARG A 69 4.66 2.23 -8.80
N ALA A 70 4.64 1.11 -8.06
CA ALA A 70 3.58 0.84 -7.08
C ALA A 70 3.49 1.95 -6.02
N TRP A 71 4.64 2.45 -5.55
CA TRP A 71 4.67 3.55 -4.59
C TRP A 71 4.20 4.88 -5.20
N GLU A 72 4.60 5.20 -6.42
CA GLU A 72 4.12 6.40 -7.14
C GLU A 72 2.59 6.39 -7.29
N LEU A 73 2.01 5.25 -7.66
CA LEU A 73 0.56 5.07 -7.77
C LEU A 73 -0.15 5.28 -6.42
N VAL A 74 0.43 4.77 -5.34
CA VAL A 74 -0.06 4.99 -3.96
C VAL A 74 0.01 6.47 -3.58
N GLN A 75 1.07 7.18 -3.95
CA GLN A 75 1.24 8.59 -3.60
C GLN A 75 0.30 9.52 -4.35
N THR A 76 0.03 9.22 -5.62
CA THR A 76 -0.90 9.99 -6.46
C THR A 76 -2.36 9.58 -6.21
N GLY A 77 -2.59 8.37 -5.69
CA GLY A 77 -3.94 7.82 -5.49
C GLY A 77 -4.67 7.47 -6.78
N VAL A 78 -3.91 7.41 -7.88
CA VAL A 78 -4.22 7.17 -9.31
C VAL A 78 -5.52 7.82 -9.83
N GLY A 79 -5.35 8.98 -10.46
CA GLY A 79 -6.39 9.78 -11.14
C GLY A 79 -6.85 10.96 -10.31
#